data_AF-A0ABD3D077-F1
#
_entry.id   AF-A0ABD3D077-F1
#
_cell.length_a   1.000
_cell.length_b   1.000
_cell.length_c   1.000
_cell.angle_alpha   90.00
_cell.angle_beta   90.00
_cell.angle_gamma   90.00
#
_symmetry.space_group_name_H-M   'P 1'
#
loop_
_entity.id
_entity.type
_entity.pdbx_description
1 polymer ?
#
loop_
_entity_poly.entity_id
_entity_poly.type
_entity_poly.pdbx_seq_one_letter_code
_entity_poly.pdbx_strand_id
1 'polypeptide(L)'
;MGTINQLSAAPCLILFIVVFVACTQLLPYSITARPTSSPRPDSNQNAKFARWFVNQCKYGVLANIDFENAPFGNVMSYSDGATGVPYFFLTTTRDPTGMYARSHHSH
;
A
#
# COMPACT_ATOMS: atom_id res chain seq x y z
N MET A 1 -40.07 -16.94 -43.43
CA MET A 1 -39.90 -16.07 -42.24
C MET A 1 -38.45 -16.18 -41.80
N GLY A 2 -37.60 -15.28 -42.31
CA GLY A 2 -36.15 -15.32 -42.12
C GLY A 2 -35.73 -14.76 -40.77
N THR A 3 -34.92 -15.53 -40.05
CA THR A 3 -34.21 -15.14 -38.83
C THR A 3 -33.05 -14.21 -39.19
N ILE A 4 -33.20 -12.92 -38.96
CA ILE A 4 -32.13 -11.93 -39.07
C ILE A 4 -32.19 -11.14 -37.76
N ASN A 5 -31.29 -11.40 -36.81
CA ASN A 5 -30.93 -10.54 -35.66
C ASN A 5 -29.97 -11.25 -34.67
N GLN A 6 -28.98 -12.02 -35.14
CA GLN A 6 -27.97 -12.66 -34.27
C GLN A 6 -26.51 -12.38 -34.69
N LEU A 7 -26.25 -11.34 -35.50
CA LEU A 7 -24.89 -10.89 -35.83
C LEU A 7 -24.78 -9.36 -35.64
N SER A 8 -24.42 -8.91 -34.44
CA SER A 8 -24.12 -7.48 -34.23
C SER A 8 -23.14 -7.22 -33.07
N ALA A 9 -23.12 -8.05 -32.02
CA ALA A 9 -22.29 -7.79 -30.84
C ALA A 9 -20.82 -8.26 -30.95
N ALA A 10 -20.54 -9.32 -31.71
CA ALA A 10 -19.20 -9.89 -31.84
C ALA A 10 -18.14 -8.92 -32.41
N PRO A 11 -18.40 -8.15 -33.50
CA PRO A 11 -17.40 -7.22 -34.03
C PRO A 11 -17.15 -6.03 -33.08
N CYS A 12 -18.17 -5.57 -32.35
CA CYS A 12 -18.02 -4.51 -31.35
C CYS A 12 -17.15 -4.97 -30.16
N LEU A 13 -17.33 -6.22 -29.71
CA LEU A 13 -16.52 -6.81 -28.65
C LEU A 13 -15.05 -6.92 -29.07
N ILE A 14 -14.79 -7.41 -30.29
CA ILE A 14 -13.44 -7.54 -30.83
C ILE A 14 -12.77 -6.16 -30.95
N LEU A 15 -13.49 -5.16 -31.46
CA LEU A 15 -12.98 -3.79 -31.55
C LEU A 15 -12.64 -3.22 -30.17
N PHE A 16 -13.51 -3.44 -29.17
CA PHE A 16 -13.27 -3.00 -27.80
C PHE A 16 -12.02 -3.66 -27.20
N ILE A 17 -11.83 -4.96 -27.42
CA ILE A 17 -10.64 -5.69 -26.95
C ILE A 17 -9.38 -5.16 -27.64
N VAL A 18 -9.41 -4.93 -28.95
CA VAL A 18 -8.26 -4.39 -29.70
C VAL A 18 -7.89 -2.99 -29.21
N VAL A 19 -8.87 -2.12 -29.00
CA VAL A 19 -8.64 -0.76 -28.45
C VAL A 19 -8.09 -0.83 -27.03
N PHE A 20 -8.62 -1.72 -26.17
CA PHE A 20 -8.14 -1.90 -24.81
C PHE A 20 -6.67 -2.39 -24.77
N VAL A 21 -6.31 -3.37 -25.62
CA VAL A 21 -4.94 -3.88 -25.72
C VAL A 21 -3.99 -2.81 -26.29
N ALA A 22 -4.40 -2.08 -27.32
CA ALA A 22 -3.62 -0.97 -27.85
C ALA A 22 -3.40 0.15 -26.80
N CYS A 23 -4.45 0.53 -26.06
CA CYS A 23 -4.35 1.54 -24.99
C CYS A 23 -3.42 1.10 -23.85
N THR A 24 -3.37 -0.18 -23.50
CA THR A 24 -2.49 -0.67 -22.43
C THR A 24 -1.02 -0.79 -22.85
N GLN A 25 -0.74 -1.02 -24.14
CA GLN A 25 0.62 -1.11 -24.67
C GLN A 25 1.27 0.25 -24.96
N LEU A 26 0.46 1.30 -25.14
CA LEU A 26 0.93 2.66 -25.41
C LEU A 26 1.22 3.49 -24.15
N LEU A 27 0.81 3.02 -22.98
CA LEU A 27 1.15 3.64 -21.70
C LEU A 27 2.49 3.06 -21.20
N PRO A 28 3.53 3.88 -20.97
CA PRO A 28 4.73 3.42 -20.28
C PRO A 28 4.40 3.20 -18.80
N TYR A 29 3.82 2.05 -18.47
CA TYR A 29 3.71 1.61 -17.07
C TYR A 29 5.08 1.09 -16.62
N SER A 30 6.02 2.00 -16.39
CA SER A 30 7.24 1.69 -15.68
C SER A 30 6.93 1.65 -14.19
N ILE A 31 6.49 0.50 -13.67
CA ILE A 31 6.73 0.24 -12.24
C ILE A 31 8.23 -0.04 -12.16
N THR A 32 9.02 1.01 -11.97
CA THR A 32 10.35 0.83 -11.43
C THR A 32 10.15 0.29 -10.02
N ALA A 33 10.13 -1.04 -9.89
CA ALA A 33 10.29 -1.68 -8.60
C ALA A 33 11.66 -1.25 -8.08
N ARG A 34 11.70 -0.24 -7.20
CA ARG A 34 12.92 0.17 -6.53
C ARG A 34 13.48 -1.09 -5.86
N PRO A 35 14.73 -1.51 -6.15
CA PRO A 35 15.29 -2.69 -5.53
C PRO A 35 15.21 -2.51 -4.02
N THR A 36 14.46 -3.39 -3.35
CA THR A 36 14.16 -3.30 -1.92
C THR A 36 15.33 -3.75 -1.05
N SER A 37 16.40 -4.31 -1.65
CA SER A 37 17.53 -4.83 -0.90
C SER A 37 18.77 -3.94 -1.06
N SER A 38 18.79 -2.83 -0.31
CA SER A 38 20.07 -2.28 0.10
C SER A 38 20.82 -3.37 0.89
N PRO A 39 22.14 -3.57 0.68
CA PRO A 39 22.91 -4.56 1.43
C PRO A 39 22.76 -4.33 2.93
N ARG A 40 22.65 -5.43 3.70
CA ARG A 40 22.56 -5.37 5.16
C ARG A 40 23.79 -4.65 5.72
N PRO A 41 23.63 -3.52 6.44
CA PRO A 41 24.74 -2.83 7.09
C PRO A 41 25.33 -3.66 8.23
N ASP A 42 26.59 -3.38 8.57
CA ASP A 42 27.22 -3.91 9.79
C ASP A 42 26.38 -3.53 11.02
N SER A 43 26.13 -4.50 11.91
CA SER A 43 25.43 -4.30 13.18
C SER A 43 26.08 -3.25 14.07
N ASN A 44 27.40 -3.03 13.97
CA ASN A 44 28.10 -1.99 14.74
C ASN A 44 27.71 -0.56 14.28
N GLN A 45 27.11 -0.43 13.10
CA GLN A 45 26.60 0.85 12.58
C GLN A 45 25.13 1.03 12.98
N ASN A 46 24.85 1.08 14.29
CA ASN A 46 23.51 1.04 14.90
C ASN A 46 22.44 1.85 14.13
N ALA A 47 22.69 3.13 13.83
CA ALA A 47 21.73 3.98 13.15
C ALA A 47 21.45 3.57 11.69
N LYS A 48 22.48 3.14 10.95
CA LYS A 48 22.33 2.64 9.58
C LYS A 48 21.62 1.29 9.57
N PHE A 49 21.98 0.41 10.49
CA PHE A 49 21.33 -0.87 10.67
C PHE A 49 19.84 -0.71 11.01
N ALA A 50 19.49 0.20 11.93
CA ALA A 50 18.10 0.46 12.30
C ALA A 50 17.27 0.99 11.13
N ARG A 51 17.77 1.98 10.36
CA ARG A 51 17.07 2.50 9.18
C ARG A 51 16.88 1.43 8.11
N TRP A 52 17.92 0.63 7.86
CA TRP A 52 17.83 -0.51 6.95
C TRP A 52 16.79 -1.53 7.44
N PHE A 53 16.81 -1.88 8.72
CA PHE A 53 15.89 -2.84 9.30
C PHE A 53 14.43 -2.40 9.16
N VAL A 54 14.13 -1.14 9.49
CA VAL A 54 12.80 -0.54 9.32
C VAL A 54 12.35 -0.59 7.85
N ASN A 55 13.27 -0.38 6.90
CA ASN A 55 12.99 -0.47 5.47
C ASN A 55 12.66 -1.90 4.98
N GLN A 56 13.26 -2.90 5.60
CA GLN A 56 13.00 -4.30 5.25
C GLN A 56 11.66 -4.82 5.82
N CYS A 57 11.15 -4.22 6.89
CA CYS A 57 9.94 -4.65 7.56
C CYS A 57 8.66 -4.14 6.86
N LYS A 58 7.59 -4.94 6.93
CA LYS A 58 6.26 -4.63 6.33
C LYS A 58 5.14 -4.46 7.36
N TYR A 59 5.39 -4.92 8.58
CA TYR A 59 4.45 -4.89 9.69
C TYR A 59 5.18 -4.42 10.94
N GLY A 60 4.47 -3.69 11.79
CA GLY A 60 4.94 -3.24 13.09
C GLY A 60 3.78 -3.21 14.07
N VAL A 61 4.09 -3.01 15.35
CA VAL A 61 3.08 -2.77 16.38
C VAL A 61 2.98 -1.28 16.61
N LEU A 62 1.79 -0.72 16.38
CA LEU A 62 1.50 0.66 16.75
C LEU A 62 0.85 0.65 18.14
N ALA A 63 1.57 1.19 19.13
CA ALA A 63 1.13 1.25 20.50
C ALA A 63 0.75 2.69 20.90
N ASN A 64 -0.45 2.86 21.43
CA ASN A 64 -1.03 4.13 21.86
C ASN A 64 -1.63 3.97 23.27
N ILE A 65 -2.05 5.10 23.83
CA ILE A 65 -2.83 5.14 25.06
C ILE A 65 -4.32 5.20 24.68
N ASP A 66 -5.14 4.36 25.30
CA ASP A 66 -6.58 4.37 25.10
C ASP A 66 -7.27 5.50 25.90
N PHE A 67 -8.60 5.51 25.93
CA PHE A 67 -9.36 6.54 26.68
C PHE A 67 -9.29 6.37 28.21
N GLU A 68 -8.84 5.21 28.70
CA GLU A 68 -8.72 4.90 30.12
C GLU A 68 -7.25 5.00 30.61
N ASN A 69 -6.36 5.59 29.80
CA ASN A 69 -4.92 5.66 30.03
C ASN A 69 -4.19 4.31 30.07
N ALA A 70 -4.77 3.24 29.50
CA ALA A 70 -4.12 1.95 29.40
C ALA A 70 -3.31 1.85 28.08
N PRO A 71 -2.16 1.15 28.09
CA PRO A 71 -1.40 0.88 26.88
C PRO A 71 -2.15 -0.11 25.99
N PHE A 72 -2.33 0.26 24.73
CA PHE A 72 -3.02 -0.52 23.73
C PHE A 72 -2.14 -0.64 22.48
N GLY A 73 -2.07 -1.82 21.86
CA GLY A 73 -1.21 -2.04 20.71
C GLY A 73 -1.82 -2.98 19.68
N ASN A 74 -1.72 -2.60 18.41
CA ASN A 74 -2.20 -3.41 17.28
C ASN A 74 -1.11 -3.61 16.23
N VAL A 75 -1.12 -4.79 15.60
CA VAL A 75 -0.25 -5.09 14.46
C VAL A 75 -0.80 -4.40 13.22
N MET A 76 0.01 -3.56 12.60
CA MET A 76 -0.35 -2.78 11.42
C MET A 76 0.69 -2.95 10.32
N SER A 77 0.23 -2.92 9.06
CA SER A 77 1.14 -2.76 7.93
C SER A 77 1.65 -1.32 7.86
N TYR A 78 2.88 -1.16 7.40
CA TYR A 78 3.48 0.16 7.18
C TYR A 78 4.42 0.17 5.98
N SER A 79 4.72 1.38 5.51
CA SER A 79 5.78 1.63 4.53
C SER A 79 6.68 2.75 5.06
N ASP A 80 7.98 2.63 4.89
CA ASP A 80 8.92 3.68 5.29
C ASP A 80 9.26 4.66 4.16
N GLY A 81 8.66 4.48 2.97
CA GLY A 81 8.91 5.33 1.80
C GLY A 81 10.38 5.40 1.38
N ALA A 82 11.23 4.46 1.81
CA ALA A 82 12.68 4.52 1.69
C ALA A 82 13.38 5.68 2.42
N THR A 83 12.71 6.34 3.36
CA THR A 83 13.28 7.40 4.19
C THR A 83 13.67 6.90 5.58
N GLY A 84 13.20 5.71 5.98
CA GLY A 84 13.33 5.18 7.34
C GLY A 84 12.30 5.72 8.32
N VAL A 85 11.31 6.50 7.86
CA VAL A 85 10.20 6.99 8.68
C VAL A 85 8.95 6.14 8.39
N PRO A 86 8.43 5.36 9.36
CA PRO A 86 7.24 4.54 9.15
C PRO A 86 5.98 5.39 8.93
N TYR A 87 5.24 5.09 7.87
CA TYR A 87 3.91 5.61 7.59
C TYR A 87 2.87 4.49 7.68
N PHE A 88 1.83 4.73 8.48
CA PHE A 88 0.70 3.83 8.66
C PHE A 88 -0.54 4.44 8.03
N PHE A 89 -1.39 3.60 7.42
CA PHE A 89 -2.72 4.00 6.97
C PHE A 89 -3.73 3.54 8.00
N LEU A 90 -4.29 4.49 8.76
CA LEU A 90 -5.27 4.21 9.80
C LEU A 90 -6.66 4.65 9.34
N THR A 91 -7.64 3.78 9.53
CA THR A 91 -9.05 4.15 9.45
C THR A 91 -9.52 4.66 10.81
N THR A 92 -10.39 5.67 10.82
CA THR A 92 -10.99 6.22 12.05
C THR A 92 -12.34 5.59 12.38
N THR A 93 -12.89 4.73 11.53
CA THR A 93 -14.29 4.26 11.64
C THR A 93 -14.45 2.81 12.06
N ARG A 94 -13.42 1.97 11.95
CA ARG A 94 -13.54 0.51 12.17
C ARG A 94 -12.52 -0.07 13.14
N ASP A 95 -11.37 0.57 13.29
CA ASP A 95 -10.30 0.12 14.17
C ASP A 95 -10.02 1.21 15.23
N PRO A 96 -9.99 0.86 16.53
CA PRO A 96 -9.76 1.83 17.60
C PRO A 96 -8.38 2.50 17.54
N THR A 97 -7.37 1.89 16.90
CA THR A 97 -6.01 2.46 16.81
C THR A 97 -6.01 3.86 16.17
N GLY A 98 -6.75 4.03 15.08
CA GLY A 98 -6.87 5.31 14.38
C GLY A 98 -7.63 6.37 15.19
N MET A 99 -8.61 5.95 15.99
CA MET A 99 -9.34 6.86 16.89
C MET A 99 -8.44 7.37 18.01
N TYR A 100 -7.71 6.48 18.69
CA TYR A 100 -6.78 6.85 19.76
C TYR A 100 -5.62 7.72 19.26
N ALA A 101 -5.09 7.43 18.07
CA ALA A 101 -4.03 8.23 17.46
C ALA A 101 -4.51 9.67 17.17
N ARG A 102 -5.76 9.81 16.69
CA ARG A 102 -6.33 11.12 16.36
C ARG A 102 -6.67 11.95 17.59
N SER A 103 -7.23 11.34 18.64
CA SER A 103 -7.63 12.06 19.86
C SER A 103 -6.45 12.76 20.54
N HIS A 104 -5.26 12.14 20.49
CA HIS A 104 -4.05 12.70 21.11
C HIS A 104 -3.33 13.75 20.26
N HIS A 105 -3.63 13.86 18.96
CA HIS A 105 -3.02 14.87 18.08
C HIS A 105 -3.79 16.21 18.07
N SER A 106 -5.03 16.25 18.58
CA SER A 106 -5.89 17.44 18.55
C SER A 106 -5.78 18.37 19.78
N HIS A 107 -4.69 18.26 20.55
CA HIS A 107 -4.39 19.14 21.68
C HIS A 107 -3.25 20.12 21.36
#